data_AF-A0A815Y4Z4-F1
#
_entry.id   AF-A0A815Y4Z4-F1
#
_cell.length_a   1.000
_cell.length_b   1.000
_cell.length_c   1.000
_cell.angle_alpha   90.00
_cell.angle_beta   90.00
_cell.angle_gamma   90.00
#
_symmetry.space_group_name_H-M   'P 1'
#
loop_
_entity.id
_entity.type
_entity.pdbx_description
1 polymer ?
#
loop_
_entity_poly.entity_id
_entity_poly.type
_entity_poly.pdbx_seq_one_letter_code
_entity_poly.pdbx_strand_id
1 'polypeptide(L)' 'MDTYGYMYKNIFIPLEPSQSLLASNNDGAGNQQFRLYIWLNNVTTYYLVVTTNKPIVTGQFTVIAIGLGSVTFSPINAS' A
#
# COMPACT_ATOMS: atom_id res chain seq x y z
N MET A 1 -12.21 3.24 -10.09
CA MET A 1 -11.98 3.44 -8.64
C MET A 1 -10.73 4.29 -8.52
N ASP A 2 -10.79 5.36 -7.72
CA ASP A 2 -9.64 6.23 -7.45
C ASP A 2 -8.89 5.68 -6.24
N THR A 3 -7.76 5.04 -6.51
CA THR A 3 -7.04 4.22 -5.53
C THR A 3 -5.98 5.02 -4.79
N TYR A 4 -5.79 4.74 -3.50
CA TYR A 4 -4.75 5.33 -2.67
C TYR A 4 -3.97 4.21 -1.98
N GLY A 5 -2.66 4.16 -2.23
CA GLY A 5 -1.75 3.24 -1.57
C GLY A 5 -0.97 3.92 -0.45
N TYR A 6 -0.84 3.25 0.69
CA TYR A 6 0.04 3.62 1.81
C TYR A 6 0.94 2.45 2.15
N MET A 7 2.25 2.70 2.29
CA MET A 7 3.22 1.69 2.70
C MET A 7 3.80 2.03 4.07
N TYR A 8 3.78 1.05 4.97
CA TYR A 8 4.32 1.16 6.32
C TYR A 8 5.46 0.17 6.54
N LYS A 9 6.42 0.54 7.40
CA LYS A 9 7.52 -0.32 7.84
C LYS A 9 7.23 -0.86 9.24
N ASN A 10 7.45 -2.15 9.47
CA ASN A 10 7.35 -2.85 10.75
C ASN A 10 5.94 -2.95 11.37
N ILE A 11 5.14 -1.88 11.38
CA ILE A 11 3.81 -1.86 11.97
C ILE A 11 2.89 -0.87 11.26
N PHE A 12 1.60 -1.22 11.19
CA PHE A 12 0.52 -0.31 10.82
C PHE A 12 -0.42 -0.16 12.02
N ILE A 13 -0.63 1.07 12.48
CA ILE A 13 -1.57 1.40 13.56
C ILE A 13 -2.72 2.23 12.97
N PRO A 14 -3.95 1.69 12.87
CA PRO A 14 -5.08 2.42 12.27
C PRO A 14 -5.40 3.76 12.94
N LEU A 15 -5.16 3.86 14.25
CA LEU A 15 -5.40 5.08 15.04
C LEU A 15 -4.26 6.10 14.90
N GLU A 16 -3.10 5.69 14.40
CA GLU A 16 -1.92 6.54 14.18
C GLU A 16 -1.39 6.34 12.74
N PRO A 17 -2.17 6.68 11.70
CA PRO A 17 -1.89 6.30 10.31
C PRO A 17 -0.66 7.01 9.70
N SER A 18 -0.04 7.95 10.40
CA SER A 18 1.23 8.56 10.03
C SER A 18 2.44 7.83 10.65
N GLN A 19 2.23 7.03 11.69
CA GLN A 19 3.30 6.31 12.34
C GLN A 19 3.86 5.23 11.42
N SER A 20 5.18 5.19 11.28
CA SER A 20 5.90 4.23 10.43
C SER A 20 5.54 4.28 8.93
N LEU A 21 4.86 5.33 8.48
CA LEU A 21 4.55 5.57 7.08
C LEU A 21 5.85 5.85 6.30
N LEU A 22 6.07 5.10 5.23
CA LEU A 22 7.21 5.30 4.33
C LEU A 22 6.85 6.13 3.11
N ALA A 23 5.71 5.83 2.51
CA ALA A 23 5.25 6.49 1.29
C ALA A 23 3.75 6.33 1.13
N SER A 24 3.13 7.31 0.50
CA SER A 24 1.74 7.22 0.05
C SER A 24 1.57 7.99 -1.27
N ASN A 25 0.66 7.53 -2.11
CA ASN A 25 0.31 8.20 -3.37
C ASN A 25 -1.09 7.76 -3.82
N ASN A 26 -1.85 8.65 -4.46
CA ASN A 26 -3.18 8.39 -5.01
C ASN A 26 -3.28 8.49 -6.55
N ASP A 27 -2.29 9.03 -7.26
CA ASP A 27 -2.37 9.17 -8.72
C ASP A 27 -1.02 9.04 -9.45
N GLY A 28 -0.01 8.49 -8.78
CA GLY A 28 1.36 8.38 -9.31
C GLY A 28 1.50 7.45 -10.53
N ALA A 29 0.49 6.65 -10.86
CA ALA A 29 0.46 5.84 -12.08
C ALA A 29 -0.43 6.45 -13.18
N GLY A 30 -1.11 7.57 -12.92
CA GLY A 30 -2.18 8.10 -13.77
C GLY A 30 -3.43 7.23 -13.71
N ASN A 31 -4.50 7.68 -14.39
CA ASN A 31 -5.80 7.00 -14.39
C ASN A 31 -6.34 6.73 -12.97
N GLN A 32 -6.06 7.61 -12.01
CA GLN A 32 -6.50 7.50 -10.62
C GLN A 32 -5.93 6.24 -9.93
N GLN A 33 -4.76 5.78 -10.39
CA GLN A 33 -4.06 4.63 -9.84
C GLN A 33 -2.84 5.07 -9.04
N PHE A 34 -2.66 4.50 -7.85
CA PHE A 34 -1.46 4.79 -7.06
C PHE A 34 -0.21 4.19 -7.71
N ARG A 35 0.94 4.84 -7.46
CA ARG A 35 2.26 4.27 -7.68
C ARG A 35 3.20 4.66 -6.55
N LEU A 36 3.86 3.68 -5.96
CA LEU A 36 4.86 3.89 -4.92
C LEU A 36 6.23 3.45 -5.44
N TYR A 37 7.22 4.34 -5.35
CA TYR A 37 8.62 4.04 -5.63
C TYR A 37 9.38 4.04 -4.32
N ILE A 38 9.71 2.84 -3.82
CA ILE A 38 10.30 2.64 -2.49
C ILE A 38 11.39 1.59 -2.53
N TRP A 39 12.37 1.74 -1.64
CA TRP A 39 13.40 0.73 -1.40
C TRP A 39 12.96 -0.17 -0.24
N LEU A 40 12.82 -1.46 -0.51
CA LEU A 40 12.50 -2.48 0.48
C LEU A 40 13.76 -3.25 0.83
N ASN A 41 14.00 -3.41 2.13
CA ASN A 41 15.08 -4.23 2.64
C ASN A 41 14.61 -5.68 2.79
N ASN A 42 15.54 -6.61 2.64
CA ASN A 42 15.28 -8.00 2.99
C ASN A 42 14.97 -8.16 4.49
N VAL A 43 14.31 -9.26 4.86
CA VAL A 43 14.04 -9.65 6.26
C VAL A 43 13.35 -8.52 7.05
N THR A 44 12.50 -7.73 6.39
CA THR A 44 11.72 -6.65 7.01
C THR A 44 10.25 -6.84 6.64
N THR A 45 9.37 -6.70 7.63
CA THR A 45 7.92 -6.73 7.41
C THR A 45 7.43 -5.35 6.97
N TYR A 46 6.64 -5.34 5.90
CA TYR A 46 5.99 -4.14 5.38
C TYR A 46 4.48 -4.35 5.30
N TYR A 47 3.72 -3.29 5.50
CA TYR A 47 2.26 -3.30 5.41
C TYR A 47 1.84 -2.38 4.28
N LEU A 48 1.12 -2.93 3.31
CA LEU A 48 0.49 -2.17 2.25
C LEU A 48 -1.00 -2.03 2.58
N VAL A 49 -1.47 -0.79 2.72
CA VAL A 49 -2.89 -0.48 2.80
C VAL A 49 -3.32 0.08 1.45
N VAL A 50 -4.26 -0.62 0.81
CA VAL A 50 -4.92 -0.17 -0.42
C VAL A 50 -6.32 0.29 -0.08
N THR A 51 -6.64 1.53 -0.40
CA THR A 51 -7.95 2.14 -0.18
C THR A 51 -8.34 3.01 -1.37
N THR A 52 -9.41 3.78 -1.22
CA THR A 52 -9.88 4.75 -2.19
C THR A 52 -9.74 6.18 -1.67
N ASN A 53 -9.58 7.13 -2.58
CA ASN A 53 -9.47 8.56 -2.25
C ASN A 53 -10.75 9.11 -1.56
N LYS A 54 -11.91 8.49 -1.84
CA LYS A 54 -13.18 8.81 -1.19
C LYS A 54 -13.64 7.65 -0.31
N PRO A 55 -14.34 7.93 0.81
CA PRO A 55 -14.88 6.87 1.66
C PRO A 55 -16.04 6.13 0.97
N ILE A 56 -16.34 4.91 1.43
CA ILE A 56 -17.50 4.09 1.00
C ILE A 56 -17.49 3.80 -0.52
N VAL A 57 -16.30 3.60 -1.09
CA VAL A 57 -16.14 3.10 -2.46
C VAL A 57 -15.64 1.66 -2.38
N THR A 58 -16.30 0.75 -3.09
CA THR A 58 -15.88 -0.65 -3.19
C THR A 58 -15.58 -0.99 -4.65
N GLY A 59 -14.72 -1.98 -4.84
CA GLY A 59 -14.33 -2.44 -6.16
C GLY A 59 -13.23 -3.49 -6.08
N GLN A 60 -13.09 -4.27 -7.14
CA GLN A 60 -11.97 -5.18 -7.29
C GLN A 60 -10.70 -4.41 -7.63
N PHE A 61 -9.57 -4.90 -7.15
CA PHE A 61 -8.26 -4.35 -7.47
C PHE A 61 -7.22 -5.47 -7.60
N THR A 62 -6.08 -5.13 -8.18
CA THR A 62 -4.91 -6.00 -8.26
C THR A 62 -3.69 -5.17 -7.90
N VAL A 63 -2.78 -5.76 -7.11
CA VAL A 63 -1.51 -5.13 -6.75
C VAL A 63 -0.39 -5.84 -7.50
N ILE A 64 0.47 -5.07 -8.14
CA ILE A 64 1.67 -5.58 -8.83
C ILE A 64 2.87 -4.91 -8.19
N ALA A 65 3.85 -5.72 -7.74
CA ALA A 65 5.16 -5.25 -7.31
C ALA A 65 6.23 -5.72 -8.28
N ILE A 66 7.12 -4.80 -8.67
CA ILE A 66 8.23 -5.06 -9.58
C ILE A 66 9.48 -4.49 -8.91
N GLY A 67 10.54 -5.29 -8.85
CA GLY A 67 11.81 -4.90 -8.25
C GLY A 67 12.90 -5.93 -8.50
N LEU A 68 14.09 -5.66 -7.97
CA LEU A 68 15.25 -6.55 -8.11
C LEU A 68 15.10 -7.88 -7.35
N GLY A 69 14.19 -7.93 -6.37
CA GLY A 69 13.91 -9.13 -5.58
C GLY A 69 12.44 -9.55 -5.70
N SER A 70 12.16 -10.80 -5.31
CA SER A 70 10.80 -11.33 -5.23
C SER A 70 10.05 -10.77 -4.02
N VAL A 71 8.80 -10.39 -4.24
CA VAL A 71 7.87 -9.96 -3.18
C VAL A 71 6.75 -10.98 -3.10
N THR A 72 6.47 -11.47 -1.89
CA THR A 72 5.31 -12.31 -1.61
C THR A 72 4.30 -11.50 -0.82
N PHE A 73 3.06 -11.44 -1.32
CA PHE A 73 1.96 -10.81 -0.61
C PHE A 73 1.23 -11.83 0.26
N SER A 74 1.16 -11.55 1.55
CA SER A 74 0.32 -12.29 2.49
C SER A 74 -0.85 -11.40 2.89
N PRO A 75 -2.10 -11.71 2.51
CA PRO A 75 -3.24 -10.93 2.92
C PRO A 75 -3.37 -10.99 4.44
N ILE A 76 -3.55 -9.83 5.06
CA ILE A 76 -3.89 -9.74 6.48
C ILE A 76 -5.40 -9.74 6.53
N ASN A 77 -5.98 -10.86 6.95
CA ASN A 77 -7.41 -10.91 7.19
C ASN A 77 -7.73 -9.95 8.34
N ALA A 78 -8.50 -8.90 8.05
CA ALA A 78 -9.18 -8.16 9.11
C ALA A 78 -10.28 -9.07 9.64
N SER A 79 -10.13 -9.49 10.90
CA SER A 79 -11.13 -10.24 11.67
C SER A 79 -12.42 -9.45 11.84
#